data_AF-A0A9W8NLF2-F1
#
_entry.id   AF-A0A9W8NLF2-F1
#
_cell.length_a   1.000
_cell.length_b   1.000
_cell.length_c   1.000
_cell.angle_alpha   90.00
_cell.angle_beta   90.00
_cell.angle_gamma   90.00
#
_symmetry.space_group_name_H-M   'P 1'
#
loop_
_entity.id
_entity.type
_entity.pdbx_description
1 polymer ?
#
loop_
_entity_poly.entity_id
_entity_poly.type
_entity_poly.pdbx_seq_one_letter_code
_entity_poly.pdbx_strand_id
1 'polypeptide(L)'
;MTPKTSGNTPQYKITVIPVNDEGSRFYLEKYKPFRLASLQQDPQAFGSTYERELAFDEETWLSRIKNPLATTFVAVRADNSSNQIVASTALIGPLPSTTAITTTTTSNNPASNPYQVILREQ
;
A
#
# COMPACT_ATOMS: atom_id res chain seq x y z
N MET A 1 4.24 -19.54 36.96
CA MET A 1 5.19 -18.81 36.10
C MET A 1 4.53 -18.63 34.74
N THR A 2 3.99 -17.44 34.48
CA THR A 2 3.51 -17.05 33.15
C THR A 2 4.71 -16.55 32.34
N PRO A 3 4.89 -16.97 31.07
CA PRO A 3 5.95 -16.44 30.24
C PRO A 3 5.63 -14.98 29.90
N LYS A 4 6.52 -14.08 30.30
CA LYS A 4 6.47 -12.66 30.00
C LYS A 4 7.04 -12.46 28.60
N THR A 5 6.25 -12.73 27.57
CA THR A 5 6.63 -12.42 26.19
C THR A 5 6.43 -10.93 25.97
N SER A 6 7.38 -10.10 26.41
CA SER A 6 7.55 -8.76 25.82
C SER A 6 8.16 -8.93 24.43
N GLY A 7 7.40 -9.52 23.52
CA GLY A 7 7.71 -9.52 22.10
C GLY A 7 7.22 -8.19 21.53
N ASN A 8 8.14 -7.36 21.05
CA ASN A 8 7.79 -6.15 20.32
C ASN A 8 6.94 -6.57 19.11
N THR A 9 5.62 -6.37 19.16
CA THR A 9 4.75 -6.74 18.05
C THR A 9 5.09 -5.83 16.88
N PRO A 10 5.48 -6.35 15.70
CA PRO A 10 5.80 -5.49 14.58
C PRO A 10 4.58 -4.66 14.23
N GLN A 11 4.74 -3.34 14.31
CA GLN A 11 3.66 -2.42 13.98
C GLN A 11 3.63 -2.23 12.47
N TYR A 12 2.44 -2.33 11.87
CA TYR A 12 2.24 -2.12 10.45
C TYR A 12 1.26 -0.97 10.21
N LYS A 13 1.48 -0.22 9.14
CA LYS A 13 0.58 0.84 8.67
C LYS A 13 0.12 0.50 7.26
N ILE A 14 -1.20 0.50 7.05
CA ILE A 14 -1.78 0.44 5.72
C ILE A 14 -1.83 1.85 5.14
N THR A 15 -1.31 2.04 3.94
CA THR A 15 -1.35 3.31 3.22
C THR A 15 -1.63 3.10 1.74
N VAL A 16 -2.22 4.12 1.12
CA VAL A 16 -2.26 4.27 -0.34
C VAL A 16 -0.98 4.97 -0.77
N ILE A 17 -0.43 4.60 -1.92
CA ILE A 17 0.70 5.32 -2.52
C ILE A 17 0.15 6.56 -3.22
N PRO A 18 0.55 7.79 -2.82
CA PRO A 18 -0.05 9.01 -3.37
C PRO A 18 0.35 9.24 -4.83
N VAL A 19 -0.55 9.86 -5.62
CA VAL A 19 -0.28 10.20 -7.03
C VAL A 19 0.43 11.56 -7.11
N ASN A 20 1.66 11.62 -6.60
CA ASN A 20 2.54 12.79 -6.63
C ASN A 20 4.01 12.33 -6.81
N ASP A 21 4.96 13.27 -6.79
CA ASP A 21 6.38 12.96 -7.02
C ASP A 21 6.96 12.04 -5.94
N GLU A 22 6.56 12.22 -4.67
CA GLU A 22 7.00 11.36 -3.57
C GLU A 22 6.48 9.94 -3.71
N GLY A 23 5.20 9.79 -4.03
CA GLY A 23 4.60 8.48 -4.27
C GLY A 23 5.16 7.80 -5.51
N SER A 24 5.49 8.56 -6.56
CA SER A 24 6.17 8.04 -7.76
C SER A 24 7.55 7.47 -7.41
N ARG A 25 8.35 8.19 -6.61
CA ARG A 25 9.63 7.69 -6.10
C ARG A 25 9.45 6.44 -5.24
N PHE A 26 8.53 6.46 -4.27
CA PHE A 26 8.23 5.29 -3.44
C PHE A 26 7.78 4.08 -4.28
N TYR A 27 6.98 4.32 -5.31
CA TYR A 27 6.48 3.28 -6.21
C TYR A 27 7.61 2.60 -6.99
N LEU A 28 8.56 3.38 -7.52
CA LEU A 28 9.69 2.85 -8.26
C LEU A 28 10.76 2.22 -7.36
N GLU A 29 11.09 2.84 -6.23
CA GLU A 29 12.20 2.41 -5.37
C GLU A 29 11.82 1.31 -4.38
N LYS A 30 10.55 1.23 -3.96
CA LYS A 30 10.09 0.28 -2.93
C LYS A 30 9.06 -0.70 -3.46
N TYR A 31 8.01 -0.20 -4.11
CA TYR A 31 6.92 -1.07 -4.58
C TYR A 31 7.33 -1.95 -5.75
N LYS A 32 8.00 -1.42 -6.78
CA LYS A 32 8.45 -2.20 -7.94
C LYS A 32 9.35 -3.39 -7.53
N PRO A 33 10.42 -3.23 -6.72
CA PRO A 33 11.22 -4.36 -6.25
C PRO A 33 10.41 -5.39 -5.44
N PHE A 34 9.54 -4.92 -4.54
CA PHE A 34 8.64 -5.79 -3.77
C PHE A 34 7.70 -6.60 -4.69
N ARG A 35 7.10 -5.94 -5.69
CA ARG A 35 6.19 -6.54 -6.67
C ARG A 35 6.88 -7.61 -7.50
N LEU A 36 8.08 -7.33 -8.00
CA LEU A 36 8.87 -8.26 -8.78
C LEU A 36 9.30 -9.48 -7.95
N ALA A 37 9.76 -9.28 -6.71
CA ALA A 37 10.09 -10.37 -5.81
C ALA A 37 8.85 -11.23 -5.49
N SER A 38 7.69 -10.59 -5.27
CA SER A 38 6.43 -11.30 -5.02
C SER A 38 5.97 -12.14 -6.21
N LEU A 39 6.14 -11.66 -7.44
CA LEU A 39 5.85 -12.43 -8.66
C LEU A 39 6.70 -13.70 -8.78
N GLN A 40 7.95 -13.66 -8.31
CA GLN A 40 8.83 -14.85 -8.29
C GLN A 40 8.44 -15.82 -7.17
N GLN A 41 8.06 -15.29 -6.00
CA GLN A 41 7.75 -16.10 -4.82
C GLN A 41 6.39 -16.79 -4.93
N ASP A 42 5.36 -16.09 -5.40
CA ASP A 42 4.00 -16.61 -5.53
C ASP A 42 3.33 -16.06 -6.81
N PRO A 43 3.66 -16.64 -7.99
CA PRO A 43 3.09 -16.17 -9.26
C PRO A 43 1.57 -16.35 -9.35
N GLN A 44 0.99 -17.31 -8.62
CA GLN A 44 -0.46 -17.61 -8.69
C GLN A 44 -1.31 -16.55 -7.98
N ALA A 45 -0.72 -15.77 -7.07
CA ALA A 45 -1.39 -14.64 -6.43
C ALA A 45 -1.61 -13.43 -7.38
N PHE A 46 -1.12 -13.50 -8.63
CA PHE A 46 -1.09 -12.35 -9.53
C PHE A 46 -1.59 -12.64 -10.94
N GLY A 47 -2.27 -11.66 -11.53
CA GLY A 47 -2.70 -11.70 -12.93
C GLY A 47 -1.60 -11.37 -13.96
N SER A 48 -0.32 -11.50 -13.61
CA SER A 48 0.83 -11.15 -14.44
C SER A 48 2.04 -12.03 -14.10
N THR A 49 3.13 -11.94 -14.87
CA THR A 49 4.36 -12.73 -14.65
C THR A 49 5.56 -11.85 -14.38
N TYR A 50 6.58 -12.41 -13.72
CA TYR A 50 7.83 -11.72 -13.44
C TYR A 50 8.50 -11.22 -14.72
N GLU A 51 8.63 -12.07 -15.74
CA GLU A 51 9.30 -11.75 -17.01
C GLU A 51 8.60 -10.60 -17.74
N ARG A 52 7.26 -10.60 -17.71
CA ARG A 52 6.45 -9.54 -18.31
C ARG A 52 6.67 -8.21 -17.59
N GLU A 53 6.61 -8.20 -16.25
CA GLU A 53 6.72 -6.95 -15.51
C GLU A 53 8.16 -6.43 -15.40
N LEU A 54 9.16 -7.30 -15.49
CA LEU A 54 10.58 -6.94 -15.54
C LEU A 54 10.90 -6.15 -16.81
N ALA A 55 10.26 -6.49 -17.92
CA ALA A 55 10.45 -5.83 -19.22
C ALA A 55 9.79 -4.44 -19.32
N PHE A 56 8.98 -4.04 -18.33
CA PHE A 56 8.39 -2.71 -18.32
C PHE A 56 9.43 -1.63 -18.06
N ASP A 57 9.36 -0.59 -18.89
CA ASP A 57 10.05 0.67 -18.65
C ASP A 57 9.42 1.44 -17.48
N GLU A 58 10.11 2.50 -17.06
CA GLU A 58 9.70 3.33 -15.93
C GLU A 58 8.33 3.98 -16.17
N GLU A 59 8.06 4.45 -17.39
CA GLU A 59 6.78 5.08 -17.74
C GLU A 59 5.61 4.11 -17.60
N THR A 60 5.78 2.86 -18.04
CA THR A 60 4.78 1.80 -17.87
C THR A 60 4.54 1.52 -16.40
N TRP A 61 5.58 1.49 -15.57
CA TRP A 61 5.40 1.36 -14.11
C TRP A 61 4.60 2.53 -13.53
N LEU A 62 4.98 3.76 -13.86
CA LEU A 62 4.31 4.96 -13.37
C LEU A 62 2.88 5.10 -13.88
N SER A 63 2.56 4.57 -15.07
CA SER A 63 1.19 4.58 -15.61
C SER A 63 0.19 3.87 -14.69
N ARG A 64 0.65 2.84 -13.95
CA ARG A 64 -0.18 2.03 -13.05
C ARG A 64 -0.61 2.79 -11.79
N ILE A 65 0.27 3.60 -11.19
CA ILE A 65 -0.09 4.44 -10.05
C ILE A 65 -0.90 5.68 -10.48
N LYS A 66 -0.70 6.15 -11.72
CA LYS A 66 -1.45 7.27 -12.30
C LYS A 66 -2.83 6.86 -12.83
N ASN A 67 -3.12 5.56 -12.93
CA ASN A 67 -4.40 5.07 -13.40
C ASN A 67 -5.52 5.45 -12.41
N PRO A 68 -6.46 6.34 -12.77
CA PRO A 68 -7.50 6.81 -11.85
C PRO A 68 -8.50 5.72 -11.46
N LEU A 69 -8.52 4.59 -12.17
CA LEU A 69 -9.38 3.43 -11.87
C LEU A 69 -8.68 2.40 -10.99
N ALA A 70 -7.40 2.60 -10.66
CA ALA A 70 -6.64 1.68 -9.83
C ALA A 70 -6.23 2.35 -8.53
N THR A 71 -6.32 1.62 -7.43
CA THR A 71 -5.74 2.07 -6.16
C THR A 71 -4.96 0.94 -5.52
N THR A 72 -3.69 1.22 -5.26
CA THR A 72 -2.76 0.28 -4.63
C THR A 72 -2.62 0.62 -3.16
N PHE A 73 -3.00 -0.34 -2.33
CA PHE A 73 -2.78 -0.34 -0.89
C PHE A 73 -1.53 -1.14 -0.56
N VAL A 74 -0.72 -0.62 0.35
CA VAL A 74 0.47 -1.31 0.86
C VAL A 74 0.44 -1.35 2.38
N ALA A 75 0.84 -2.48 2.95
CA ALA A 75 1.20 -2.57 4.35
C ALA A 75 2.69 -2.33 4.50
N VAL A 76 3.07 -1.28 5.24
CA VAL A 76 4.47 -0.96 5.54
C VAL A 76 4.76 -1.21 7.00
N ARG A 77 5.96 -1.72 7.29
CA ARG A 77 6.48 -1.82 8.66
C ARG A 77 6.75 -0.43 9.23
N ALA A 78 6.19 -0.14 10.39
CA ALA A 78 6.34 1.11 11.12
C ALA A 78 7.52 1.10 12.10
N ASP A 79 8.08 -0.08 12.40
CA ASP A 79 9.16 -0.28 13.37
C ASP A 79 10.57 0.04 12.83
N ASN A 80 10.69 0.29 11.52
CA ASN A 80 11.96 0.56 10.86
C ASN A 80 11.84 1.75 9.91
N SER A 81 12.86 2.62 9.88
CA SER A 81 12.96 3.78 8.97
C SER A 81 12.97 3.41 7.47
N SER A 82 12.92 2.12 7.15
CA SER A 82 13.02 1.58 5.79
C SER A 82 11.71 1.62 5.01
N ASN A 83 10.57 1.88 5.66
CA ASN A 83 9.21 1.78 5.07
C ASN A 83 9.04 0.48 4.25
N GLN A 84 9.54 -0.63 4.79
CA GLN A 84 9.52 -1.92 4.11
C GLN A 84 8.08 -2.36 3.84
N ILE A 85 7.77 -2.59 2.57
CA ILE A 85 6.48 -3.16 2.14
C ILE A 85 6.50 -4.65 2.46
N VAL A 86 5.45 -5.12 3.14
CA VAL A 86 5.28 -6.54 3.50
C VAL A 86 4.07 -7.18 2.83
N ALA A 87 3.12 -6.38 2.35
CA ALA A 87 1.96 -6.83 1.60
C ALA A 87 1.44 -5.71 0.69
N SER A 88 0.77 -6.07 -0.39
CA SER A 88 0.02 -5.13 -1.21
C SER A 88 -1.26 -5.74 -1.75
N THR A 89 -2.23 -4.88 -2.08
CA THR A 89 -3.39 -5.25 -2.87
C THR A 89 -3.80 -4.07 -3.75
N ALA A 90 -4.28 -4.35 -4.96
CA ALA A 90 -4.77 -3.34 -5.89
C ALA A 90 -6.25 -3.57 -6.16
N LEU A 91 -7.06 -2.53 -5.99
CA LEU A 91 -8.47 -2.52 -6.37
C LEU A 91 -8.62 -1.79 -7.70
N ILE A 92 -9.39 -2.39 -8.62
CA ILE A 92 -9.75 -1.80 -9.91
C ILE A 92 -11.24 -1.47 -9.89
N GLY A 93 -11.58 -0.21 -10.17
CA GLY A 93 -12.94 0.29 -10.21
C GLY A 93 -13.01 1.72 -9.68
N PRO A 94 -14.15 2.41 -9.84
CA PRO A 94 -14.36 3.68 -9.17
C PRO A 94 -14.32 3.44 -7.67
N LEU A 95 -13.27 3.90 -6.99
CA LEU A 95 -13.35 4.03 -5.56
C LEU A 95 -14.43 5.07 -5.23
N PRO A 96 -15.26 4.84 -4.20
CA PRO A 96 -16.23 5.86 -3.78
C PRO A 96 -15.47 7.15 -3.49
N SER A 97 -15.80 8.21 -4.22
CA SER A 97 -15.16 9.51 -4.06
C SER A 97 -15.34 9.99 -2.62
N THR A 98 -14.24 10.30 -1.93
CA THR A 98 -14.23 10.80 -0.54
C THR A 98 -15.11 12.04 -0.33
N THR A 99 -15.53 12.72 -1.40
CA THR A 99 -16.45 13.87 -1.38
C THR A 99 -17.76 13.60 -0.64
N ALA A 100 -18.19 12.35 -0.45
CA ALA A 100 -19.41 12.03 0.29
C ALA A 100 -19.30 12.07 1.83
N ILE A 101 -18.11 12.27 2.42
CA ILE A 101 -17.93 12.22 3.89
C ILE A 101 -17.79 13.63 4.52
N THR A 102 -17.64 14.69 3.73
CA THR A 102 -17.26 16.03 4.24
C THR A 102 -18.44 16.93 4.69
N THR A 103 -19.70 16.49 4.68
CA THR A 103 -20.81 17.30 5.23
C THR A 103 -21.09 17.08 6.72
N THR A 104 -20.44 16.13 7.38
CA THR A 104 -20.49 16.01 8.83
C THR A 104 -19.16 15.51 9.35
N THR A 105 -18.28 16.41 9.78
CA THR A 105 -17.60 16.43 11.09
C THR A 105 -16.31 17.24 10.97
N THR A 106 -16.32 18.47 11.49
CA THR A 106 -15.12 19.26 11.77
C THR A 106 -14.26 18.53 12.80
N SER A 107 -13.11 17.98 12.41
CA SER A 107 -12.05 17.61 13.35
C SER A 107 -10.72 17.49 12.62
N ASN A 108 -9.76 18.34 12.98
CA ASN A 108 -8.38 18.36 12.47
C ASN A 108 -7.57 17.19 13.06
N ASN A 109 -7.99 15.95 12.78
CA ASN A 109 -7.36 14.74 13.28
C ASN A 109 -6.45 14.14 12.18
N PRO A 110 -5.19 13.75 12.46
CA PRO A 110 -4.32 13.02 11.51
C PRO A 110 -4.88 11.68 10.98
N ALA A 111 -6.10 11.29 11.40
CA ALA A 111 -6.93 10.23 10.84
C ALA A 111 -7.57 10.56 9.46
N SER A 112 -7.13 11.61 8.76
CA SER A 112 -7.74 12.07 7.50
C SER A 112 -7.49 11.17 6.29
N ASN A 113 -6.86 9.99 6.46
CA ASN A 113 -6.86 8.98 5.42
C ASN A 113 -8.18 8.18 5.50
N PRO A 114 -9.10 8.33 4.54
CA PRO A 114 -10.40 7.65 4.54
C PRO A 114 -10.31 6.13 4.43
N TYR A 115 -9.10 5.58 4.21
CA TYR A 115 -8.83 4.16 4.08
C TYR A 115 -8.10 3.56 5.29
N GLN A 116 -8.02 4.26 6.43
CA GLN A 116 -7.54 3.63 7.65
C GLN A 116 -8.58 2.64 8.17
N VAL A 117 -8.29 1.35 8.04
CA VAL A 117 -9.03 0.30 8.76
C VAL A 117 -8.58 0.35 10.22
N ILE A 118 -9.40 0.96 11.08
CA ILE A 118 -9.22 0.88 12.53
C ILE A 118 -9.71 -0.51 12.95
N LEU A 119 -8.78 -1.43 13.21
CA LEU A 119 -9.10 -2.71 13.86
C LEU A 119 -9.58 -2.38 15.28
N ARG A 120 -10.88 -2.54 15.52
CA ARG A 120 -11.44 -2.50 16.87
C ARG A 120 -11.33 -3.91 17.44
N GLU A 121 -10.53 -4.07 18.49
CA GLU A 121 -10.55 -5.29 19.30
C GLU A 121 -11.92 -5.38 19.99
N GLN A 122 -12.52 -6.58 19.96
CA GLN A 122 -13.82 -6.91 20.58
C GLN A 122 -13.66 -7.13 22.09
#